data_AF-A0A8S1E776-F1
#
_entry.id   AF-A0A8S1E776-F1
#
_cell.length_a   1.000
_cell.length_b   1.000
_cell.length_c   1.000
_cell.angle_alpha   90.00
_cell.angle_beta   90.00
_cell.angle_gamma   90.00
#
_symmetry.space_group_name_H-M   'P 1'
#
loop_
_entity.id
_entity.type
_entity.pdbx_description
1 polymer ?
#
loop_
_entity_poly.entity_id
_entity_poly.type
_entity_poly.pdbx_seq_one_letter_code
_entity_poly.pdbx_strand_id
1 'polypeptide(L)'
;MRRRGGSEAVKKGTIGSSLAISSVQQAKVEVSGLLVNVSSAEWVPVEAFSLEGAKKNVDFHQMGFFDRAFDLDVLVAPPGYVLTGIRFRRIGTHLNPEIRVTPIDLRQ
;
A
#
# COMPACT_ATOMS: atom_id res chain seq x y z
N MET A 1 -25.85 -13.60 -52.37
CA MET A 1 -24.43 -13.53 -51.96
C MET A 1 -24.37 -12.91 -50.56
N ARG A 2 -24.04 -13.71 -49.52
CA ARG A 2 -24.07 -13.31 -48.10
C ARG A 2 -22.93 -12.34 -47.77
N ARG A 3 -23.24 -11.16 -47.21
CA ARG A 3 -22.24 -10.33 -46.49
C ARG A 3 -22.14 -10.87 -45.06
N ARG A 4 -21.01 -11.51 -44.72
CA ARG A 4 -20.67 -11.86 -43.34
C ARG A 4 -20.21 -10.58 -42.63
N GLY A 5 -21.04 -10.05 -41.74
CA GLY A 5 -20.62 -9.05 -40.77
C GLY A 5 -19.75 -9.74 -39.72
N GLY A 6 -18.46 -9.44 -39.72
CA GLY A 6 -17.58 -9.80 -38.61
C GLY A 6 -17.86 -8.86 -37.45
N SER A 7 -18.44 -9.38 -36.37
CA SER A 7 -18.49 -8.67 -35.09
C SER A 7 -17.09 -8.73 -34.48
N GLU A 8 -16.32 -7.66 -34.64
CA GLU A 8 -15.08 -7.47 -33.91
C GLU A 8 -15.45 -7.15 -32.46
N ALA A 9 -15.21 -8.11 -31.56
CA ALA A 9 -15.39 -7.91 -30.15
C ALA A 9 -14.34 -6.90 -29.67
N VAL A 10 -14.76 -5.65 -29.47
CA VAL A 10 -13.97 -4.64 -28.76
C VAL A 10 -13.66 -5.19 -27.37
N LYS A 11 -12.45 -5.68 -27.15
CA LYS A 11 -11.93 -5.91 -25.80
C LYS A 11 -11.94 -4.56 -25.10
N LYS A 12 -12.93 -4.33 -24.23
CA LYS A 12 -12.92 -3.20 -23.30
C LYS A 12 -11.66 -3.34 -22.45
N GLY A 13 -10.62 -2.58 -22.80
CA GLY A 13 -9.42 -2.46 -21.99
C GLY A 13 -9.82 -1.86 -20.65
N THR A 14 -9.66 -2.63 -19.58
CA THR A 14 -9.77 -2.10 -18.23
C THR A 14 -8.58 -1.18 -18.02
N ILE A 15 -8.80 0.13 -18.09
CA ILE A 15 -7.80 1.11 -17.65
C ILE A 15 -7.85 1.11 -16.12
N GLY A 16 -7.19 0.11 -15.53
CA GLY A 16 -7.04 0.02 -14.08
C GLY A 16 -5.77 0.74 -13.66
N SER A 17 -5.89 1.94 -13.10
CA SER A 17 -4.79 2.57 -12.38
C SER A 17 -4.57 1.78 -11.09
N SER A 18 -3.47 1.05 -10.98
CA SER A 18 -3.07 0.41 -9.72
C SER A 18 -2.17 1.37 -8.93
N LEU A 19 -2.53 1.61 -7.66
CA LEU A 19 -1.63 2.25 -6.71
C LEU A 19 -0.92 1.13 -5.93
N ALA A 20 0.40 1.16 -5.95
CA ALA A 20 1.23 0.25 -5.17
C ALA A 20 2.29 1.05 -4.43
N ILE A 21 2.66 0.57 -3.24
CA ILE A 21 3.85 1.06 -2.55
C ILE A 21 5.05 0.51 -3.33
N SER A 22 5.85 1.39 -3.92
CA SER A 22 7.01 1.03 -4.74
C SER A 22 8.32 1.01 -3.96
N SER A 23 8.39 1.78 -2.88
CA SER A 23 9.53 1.82 -1.97
C SER A 23 9.09 2.13 -0.54
N VAL A 24 9.89 1.70 0.41
CA VAL A 24 9.81 2.09 1.83
C VAL A 24 11.14 2.67 2.24
N GLN A 25 11.12 3.67 3.11
CA GLN A 25 12.36 4.18 3.70
C GLN A 25 12.58 3.51 5.06
N GLN A 26 13.78 3.00 5.30
CA GLN A 26 14.17 2.41 6.58
C GLN A 26 15.39 3.14 7.16
N ALA A 27 15.57 3.08 8.47
CA ALA A 27 16.74 3.63 9.16
C ALA A 27 17.09 2.76 10.38
N LYS A 28 18.35 2.81 10.82
CA LYS A 28 18.82 2.12 12.02
C LYS A 28 18.27 2.80 13.28
N VAL A 29 17.90 1.99 14.26
CA VAL A 29 17.61 2.46 15.62
C VAL A 29 18.91 2.48 16.42
N GLU A 30 19.10 3.50 17.25
CA GLU A 30 20.22 3.58 18.18
C GLU A 30 20.10 2.50 19.27
N VAL A 31 21.23 2.14 19.90
CA VAL A 31 21.29 1.08 20.93
C VAL A 31 20.34 1.36 22.11
N SER A 32 20.05 2.63 22.39
CA SER A 32 19.09 3.02 23.43
C SER A 32 17.63 2.74 23.08
N GLY A 33 17.30 2.45 21.80
CA GLY A 33 15.93 2.22 21.32
C GLY A 33 15.04 3.47 21.28
N LEU A 34 15.55 4.62 21.73
CA LEU A 34 14.79 5.87 21.85
C LEU A 34 14.96 6.79 20.64
N LEU A 35 16.03 6.60 19.87
CA LEU A 35 16.40 7.48 18.77
C LEU A 35 16.59 6.68 17.48
N VAL A 36 16.18 7.27 16.36
CA VAL A 36 16.43 6.76 15.02
C VAL A 36 17.60 7.53 14.43
N ASN A 37 18.57 6.81 13.88
CA ASN A 37 19.69 7.42 13.17
C ASN A 37 19.24 7.85 11.77
N VAL A 38 18.77 9.09 11.63
CA VAL A 38 18.22 9.61 10.38
C VAL A 38 19.24 9.61 9.24
N SER A 39 20.54 9.77 9.54
CA SER A 39 21.60 9.70 8.50
C SER A 39 21.80 8.31 7.91
N SER A 40 21.31 7.26 8.57
CA SER A 40 21.30 5.90 8.03
C SER A 40 20.09 5.60 7.15
N ALA A 41 19.21 6.58 6.91
CA ALA A 41 17.98 6.37 6.18
C ALA A 41 18.25 6.02 4.71
N GLU A 42 17.66 4.92 4.24
CA GLU A 42 17.78 4.46 2.87
C GLU A 42 16.43 4.04 2.30
N TRP A 43 16.27 4.24 0.99
CA TRP A 43 15.11 3.77 0.26
C TRP A 43 15.31 2.32 -0.16
N VAL A 44 14.41 1.45 0.28
CA VAL A 44 14.38 0.03 -0.07
C VAL A 44 13.25 -0.18 -1.07
N PRO A 45 13.52 -0.82 -2.23
CA PRO A 45 12.46 -1.17 -3.17
C PRO A 45 11.54 -2.23 -2.55
N VAL A 46 10.24 -2.11 -2.83
CA VAL A 46 9.26 -3.12 -2.45
C VAL A 46 9.07 -4.09 -3.62
N GLU A 47 8.92 -5.37 -3.32
CA GLU A 47 8.63 -6.39 -4.33
C GLU A 47 7.34 -6.07 -5.08
N ALA A 48 7.32 -6.35 -6.38
CA ALA A 48 6.13 -6.12 -7.20
C ALA A 48 4.97 -6.99 -6.71
N PHE A 49 3.82 -6.35 -6.47
CA PHE A 49 2.63 -7.05 -6.01
C PHE A 49 1.95 -7.82 -7.16
N SER A 50 1.64 -9.10 -6.92
CA SER A 50 0.85 -9.94 -7.84
C SER A 50 -0.60 -10.06 -7.38
N LEU A 51 -1.54 -10.04 -8.34
CA LEU A 51 -2.95 -10.32 -8.08
C LEU A 51 -3.25 -11.82 -7.99
N GLU A 52 -2.30 -12.69 -8.37
CA GLU A 52 -2.49 -14.13 -8.32
C GLU A 52 -2.60 -14.61 -6.87
N GLY A 53 -3.71 -15.27 -6.53
CA GLY A 53 -3.99 -15.71 -5.15
C GLY A 53 -4.40 -14.59 -4.17
N ALA A 54 -4.34 -13.32 -4.59
CA ALA A 54 -4.68 -12.18 -3.75
C ALA A 54 -6.19 -12.05 -3.54
N LYS A 55 -6.60 -11.68 -2.32
CA LYS A 55 -7.99 -11.49 -1.91
C LYS A 55 -8.37 -10.01 -1.95
N LYS A 56 -9.37 -9.69 -2.77
CA LYS A 56 -9.95 -8.33 -2.83
C LYS A 56 -10.48 -7.92 -1.45
N ASN A 57 -10.22 -6.67 -1.06
CA ASN A 57 -10.49 -6.05 0.24
C ASN A 57 -9.70 -6.61 1.42
N VAL A 58 -8.71 -7.48 1.17
CA VAL A 58 -7.76 -7.95 2.18
C VAL A 58 -6.35 -7.56 1.76
N ASP A 59 -5.93 -8.04 0.59
CA ASP A 59 -4.59 -7.84 0.05
C ASP A 59 -4.53 -6.64 -0.92
N PHE A 60 -5.65 -6.33 -1.58
CA PHE A 60 -5.76 -5.17 -2.47
C PHE A 60 -7.17 -4.57 -2.48
N HIS A 61 -7.26 -3.29 -2.83
CA HIS A 61 -8.51 -2.62 -3.13
C HIS A 61 -8.57 -2.24 -4.61
N GLN A 62 -9.74 -2.47 -5.21
CA GLN A 62 -10.02 -1.99 -6.57
C GLN A 62 -10.83 -0.71 -6.45
N MET A 63 -10.27 0.40 -6.92
CA MET A 63 -10.94 1.69 -6.95
C MET A 63 -11.87 1.78 -8.17
N GLY A 64 -13.12 2.19 -7.94
CA GLY A 64 -14.08 2.53 -8.98
C GLY A 64 -14.30 4.03 -9.07
N PHE A 65 -15.11 4.47 -10.04
CA PHE A 65 -15.36 5.89 -10.27
C PHE A 65 -15.95 6.61 -9.04
N PHE A 66 -16.78 5.91 -8.26
CA PHE A 66 -17.46 6.46 -7.09
C PHE A 66 -16.74 6.16 -5.77
N ASP A 67 -15.72 5.31 -5.76
CA ASP A 67 -14.98 4.84 -4.58
C ASP A 67 -13.47 4.85 -4.83
N ARG A 68 -12.97 6.07 -5.07
CA ARG A 68 -11.55 6.39 -5.35
C ARG A 68 -10.99 7.52 -4.47
N ALA A 69 -11.73 7.95 -3.45
CA ALA A 69 -11.19 8.93 -2.53
C ALA A 69 -10.13 8.24 -1.66
N PHE A 70 -8.96 8.83 -1.59
CA PHE A 70 -7.84 8.34 -0.78
C PHE A 70 -7.43 9.46 0.14
N ASP A 71 -7.42 9.19 1.45
CA ASP A 71 -7.10 10.19 2.45
C ASP A 71 -5.58 10.27 2.60
N LEU A 72 -5.04 11.48 2.47
CA LEU A 72 -3.61 11.76 2.57
C LEU A 72 -3.31 12.20 4.00
N ASP A 73 -2.93 11.24 4.83
CA ASP A 73 -2.60 11.48 6.24
C ASP A 73 -1.10 11.23 6.53
N VAL A 74 -0.58 11.95 7.52
CA VAL A 74 0.71 11.65 8.15
C VAL A 74 0.44 10.87 9.43
N LEU A 75 0.85 9.61 9.47
CA LEU A 75 0.71 8.75 10.63
C LEU A 75 2.08 8.57 11.28
N VAL A 76 2.20 8.96 12.55
CA VAL A 76 3.46 8.93 13.30
C VAL A 76 3.35 7.93 14.45
N ALA A 77 4.32 7.02 14.54
CA ALA A 77 4.43 6.13 15.68
C ALA A 77 4.90 6.91 16.93
N PRO A 78 4.38 6.61 18.13
CA PRO A 78 4.93 7.15 19.37
C PRO A 78 6.40 6.73 19.57
N PRO A 79 7.19 7.48 20.37
CA PRO A 79 8.54 7.07 20.74
C PRO A 79 8.58 5.66 21.37
N GLY A 80 9.61 4.87 21.04
CA GLY A 80 9.75 3.48 21.53
C GLY A 80 8.89 2.45 20.78
N TYR A 81 8.27 2.83 19.67
CA TYR A 81 7.54 1.93 18.78
C TYR A 81 8.11 1.97 17.37
N VAL A 82 7.99 0.84 16.66
CA VAL A 82 8.34 0.72 15.24
C VAL A 82 7.09 0.40 14.42
N LEU A 83 7.04 0.94 13.20
CA LEU A 83 6.02 0.59 12.21
C LEU A 83 6.24 -0.85 11.75
N THR A 84 5.24 -1.71 11.93
CA THR A 84 5.32 -3.14 11.56
C THR A 84 4.23 -3.58 10.59
N GLY A 85 3.30 -2.68 10.26
CA GLY A 85 2.29 -2.96 9.26
C GLY A 85 1.58 -1.70 8.80
N ILE A 86 1.09 -1.76 7.57
CA ILE A 86 0.25 -0.73 6.96
C ILE A 86 -0.99 -1.44 6.44
N ARG A 87 -2.15 -0.82 6.58
CA ARG A 87 -3.40 -1.28 5.97
C ARG A 87 -4.18 -0.08 5.45
N PHE A 88 -4.95 -0.30 4.39
CA PHE A 88 -5.98 0.66 3.99
C PHE A 88 -7.34 0.17 4.48
N ARG A 89 -8.02 0.97 5.30
CA ARG A 89 -9.40 0.71 5.70
C ARG A 89 -10.32 1.52 4.80
N ARG A 90 -11.37 0.87 4.30
CA ARG A 90 -12.46 1.57 3.60
C ARG A 90 -13.48 2.11 4.60
N ILE A 91 -13.76 3.41 4.54
CA ILE A 91 -14.84 4.08 5.26
C ILE A 91 -15.71 4.82 4.23
N GLY A 92 -16.89 4.28 3.91
CA GLY A 92 -17.72 4.80 2.82
C GLY A 92 -17.00 4.72 1.46
N THR A 93 -16.77 5.87 0.83
CA THR A 93 -16.07 6.01 -0.45
C THR A 93 -14.57 6.32 -0.30
N HIS A 94 -14.08 6.42 0.94
CA HIS A 94 -12.70 6.80 1.26
C HIS A 94 -11.87 5.58 1.65
N LEU A 95 -10.60 5.58 1.22
CA LEU A 95 -9.54 4.71 1.72
C LEU A 95 -8.67 5.50 2.68
N ASN A 96 -8.65 5.08 3.94
CA ASN A 96 -7.84 5.67 5.00
C ASN A 96 -6.62 4.80 5.27
N PRO A 97 -5.41 5.37 5.34
CA PRO A 97 -4.25 4.66 5.83
C PRO A 97 -4.40 4.34 7.32
N GLU A 98 -3.91 3.18 7.72
CA GLU A 98 -3.75 2.77 9.11
C GLU A 98 -2.36 2.17 9.29
N ILE A 99 -1.72 2.49 10.41
CA ILE A 99 -0.45 1.90 10.80
C ILE A 99 -0.63 0.95 11.97
N ARG A 100 0.08 -0.18 11.92
CA ARG A 100 0.36 -1.02 13.07
C ARG A 100 1.73 -0.66 13.60
N VAL A 101 1.80 -0.36 14.89
CA VAL A 101 3.04 -0.07 15.59
C VAL A 101 3.27 -1.12 16.67
N THR A 102 4.51 -1.56 16.82
CA THR A 102 4.91 -2.56 17.83
C THR A 102 5.94 -1.92 18.76
N PRO A 103 5.81 -2.06 20.09
CA PRO A 103 6.85 -1.60 21.02
C PRO A 103 8.16 -2.32 20.72
N ILE A 104 9.28 -1.59 20.81
CA ILE A 104 10.60 -2.19 20.71
C ILE A 104 11.15 -2.45 22.11
N ASP A 105 11.65 -3.66 22.34
CA ASP A 105 12.47 -3.98 23.52
C ASP A 105 13.87 -4.38 23.03
N LEU A 106 14.84 -3.49 23.23
CA LEU A 106 16.23 -3.69 22.82
C LEU A 106 17.14 -4.10 23.98
N ARG A 107 16.57 -4.51 25.13
CA ARG A 107 17.37 -5.09 26.20
C ARG A 107 17.86 -6.48 25.76
N GLN A 108 19.05 -6.54 25.18
CA GLN A 108 19.82 -7.77 24.97
C GLN A 108 21.14 -7.69 25.74
#